data_AF-A0AAU0U4S8-F1
#
_entry.id   AF-A0AAU0U4S8-F1
#
_cell.length_a   1.000
_cell.length_b   1.000
_cell.length_c   1.000
_cell.angle_alpha   90.00
_cell.angle_beta   90.00
_cell.angle_gamma   90.00
#
_symmetry.space_group_name_H-M   'P 1'
#
loop_
_entity.id
_entity.type
_entity.pdbx_description
1 polymer ?
#
loop_
_entity_poly.entity_id
_entity_poly.type
_entity_poly.pdbx_seq_one_letter_code
_entity_poly.pdbx_strand_id
1 'polypeptide(L)'
;MKLISALYPSLSEVKHTYPVDEALDIVKQYLERGADIDGMEPLRNVLMLPFDSEVVKRVESGEWLLVRDEAYYFDGGQIDESVGAKLFDHRVMELMDAPPPQEKHHRRIFRVTDSQTGEPLINRGYIATVEGETSKRRTDVIGIAHIPAPPEGAKISLHVVPN
;
A
#
# COMPACT_ATOMS: atom_id res chain seq x y z
N MET A 1 -0.56 28.21 3.24
CA MET A 1 -0.02 27.73 1.95
C MET A 1 0.78 26.46 2.23
N LYS A 2 0.91 25.57 1.24
CA LYS A 2 1.53 24.25 1.42
C LYS A 2 2.45 23.86 0.27
N LEU A 3 3.57 23.22 0.55
CA LEU A 3 4.45 22.57 -0.42
C LEU A 3 4.02 21.11 -0.61
N ILE A 4 3.79 20.70 -1.86
CA ILE A 4 3.41 19.33 -2.22
C ILE A 4 4.27 18.80 -3.36
N SER A 5 4.39 17.48 -3.46
CA SER A 5 5.02 16.83 -4.61
C SER A 5 4.13 16.94 -5.86
N ALA A 6 4.73 17.27 -7.00
CA ALA A 6 4.05 17.35 -8.30
C ALA A 6 3.69 15.99 -8.91
N LEU A 7 4.07 14.88 -8.27
CA LEU A 7 3.78 13.55 -8.79
C LEU A 7 2.27 13.25 -8.83
N TYR A 8 1.49 13.74 -7.86
CA TYR A 8 0.07 13.40 -7.72
C TYR A 8 -0.83 14.54 -7.18
N PRO A 9 -0.74 15.79 -7.70
CA PRO A 9 -1.56 16.89 -7.20
C PRO A 9 -3.05 16.69 -7.56
N SER A 10 -3.96 17.18 -6.73
CA SER A 10 -5.40 17.20 -7.03
C SER A 10 -5.73 18.27 -8.04
N LEU A 11 -6.88 18.13 -8.71
CA LEU A 11 -7.35 19.16 -9.64
C LEU A 11 -7.50 20.51 -8.93
N SER A 12 -7.95 20.50 -7.67
CA SER A 12 -8.01 21.69 -6.82
C SER A 12 -6.62 22.26 -6.52
N GLU A 13 -5.65 21.43 -6.13
CA GLU A 13 -4.28 21.88 -5.86
C GLU A 13 -3.61 22.43 -7.12
N VAL A 14 -3.74 21.78 -8.27
CA VAL A 14 -3.22 22.28 -9.56
C VAL A 14 -3.84 23.64 -9.90
N LYS A 15 -5.16 23.78 -9.75
CA LYS A 15 -5.88 25.03 -10.05
C LYS A 15 -5.44 26.19 -9.15
N HIS A 16 -5.01 25.91 -7.93
CA HIS A 16 -4.60 26.89 -6.93
C HIS A 16 -3.09 26.86 -6.65
N THR A 17 -2.31 26.32 -7.57
CA THR A 17 -0.84 26.34 -7.50
C THR A 17 -0.32 27.74 -7.86
N TYR A 18 0.66 28.23 -7.10
CA TYR A 18 1.37 29.45 -7.46
C TYR A 18 2.19 29.23 -8.74
N PRO A 19 2.26 30.22 -9.64
CA PRO A 19 3.26 30.20 -10.72
C PRO A 19 4.66 29.99 -10.15
N VAL A 20 5.53 29.30 -10.88
CA VAL A 20 6.88 28.91 -10.40
C VAL A 20 7.67 30.13 -9.92
N ASP A 21 7.65 31.24 -10.67
CA ASP A 21 8.38 32.46 -10.30
C ASP A 21 7.90 33.04 -8.95
N GLU A 22 6.58 33.13 -8.76
CA GLU A 22 5.99 33.58 -7.48
C GLU A 22 6.28 32.60 -6.34
N ALA A 23 6.19 31.30 -6.61
CA ALA A 23 6.47 30.26 -5.63
C ALA A 23 7.92 30.33 -5.15
N LEU A 24 8.87 30.56 -6.05
CA LEU A 24 10.29 30.70 -5.74
C LEU A 24 10.55 31.90 -4.83
N ASP A 25 9.97 33.04 -5.14
CA ASP A 25 10.15 34.26 -4.34
C ASP A 25 9.59 34.07 -2.91
N ILE A 26 8.41 33.45 -2.80
CA ILE A 26 7.79 33.16 -1.50
C ILE A 26 8.66 32.17 -0.70
N VAL A 27 9.08 31.07 -1.32
CA VAL A 27 9.88 30.02 -0.65
C VAL A 27 11.22 30.58 -0.19
N LYS A 28 11.93 31.35 -1.03
CA LYS A 28 13.19 32.01 -0.64
C LYS A 28 13.00 32.92 0.56
N GLN A 29 11.96 33.75 0.57
CA GLN A 29 11.65 34.64 1.68
C GLN A 29 11.41 33.88 3.00
N TYR A 30 10.75 32.73 2.94
CA TYR A 30 10.51 31.89 4.13
C TYR A 30 11.81 31.26 4.66
N LEU A 31 12.65 30.75 3.76
CA LEU A 31 13.95 30.17 4.12
C LEU A 31 14.87 31.22 4.75
N GLU A 32 14.95 32.42 4.18
CA GLU A 32 15.74 33.55 4.73
C GLU A 32 15.28 33.96 6.15
N ARG A 33 13.98 33.84 6.43
CA ARG A 33 13.38 34.17 7.73
C ARG A 33 13.44 33.02 8.73
N GLY A 34 13.89 31.82 8.31
CA GLY A 34 13.78 30.61 9.11
C GLY A 34 12.34 30.23 9.45
N ALA A 35 11.37 30.70 8.66
CA ALA A 35 9.97 30.37 8.82
C ALA A 35 9.65 29.05 8.10
N ASP A 36 8.75 28.27 8.69
CA ASP A 36 8.36 26.97 8.13
C ASP A 36 7.12 27.09 7.25
N ILE A 37 7.06 26.26 6.20
CA ILE A 37 5.89 26.11 5.32
C ILE A 37 5.40 24.67 5.52
N ASP A 38 4.08 24.47 5.63
CA ASP A 38 3.54 23.11 5.66
C ASP A 38 4.02 22.32 4.43
N GLY A 39 4.55 21.12 4.63
CA GLY A 39 5.18 20.30 3.57
C GLY A 39 6.68 20.53 3.35
N MET A 40 7.32 21.49 4.05
CA MET A 40 8.78 21.72 3.95
C MET A 40 9.61 20.57 4.53
N GLU A 41 9.18 20.01 5.68
CA GLU A 41 9.86 18.85 6.29
C GLU A 41 9.77 17.60 5.39
N PRO A 42 8.61 17.20 4.84
CA PRO A 42 8.52 16.17 3.82
C PRO A 42 9.46 16.38 2.62
N LEU A 43 9.57 17.63 2.12
CA LEU A 43 10.51 17.97 1.06
C LEU A 43 11.95 17.75 1.49
N ARG A 44 12.34 18.21 2.67
CA ARG A 44 13.70 18.01 3.19
C ARG A 44 14.06 16.54 3.39
N ASN A 45 13.08 15.71 3.76
CA ASN A 45 13.28 14.27 3.95
C ASN A 45 13.56 13.51 2.65
N VAL A 46 13.10 14.02 1.49
CA VAL A 46 13.40 13.39 0.18
C VAL A 46 14.69 13.90 -0.45
N LEU A 47 15.33 14.92 0.13
CA LEU A 47 16.60 15.44 -0.34
C LEU A 47 17.76 14.64 0.25
N MET A 48 18.77 14.32 -0.58
CA MET A 48 20.00 13.70 -0.10
C MET A 48 20.76 14.59 0.90
N LEU A 49 20.64 15.91 0.73
CA LEU A 49 21.17 16.92 1.65
C LEU A 49 20.09 18.00 1.83
N PRO A 50 19.68 18.32 3.07
CA PRO A 50 18.55 19.21 3.36
C PRO A 50 18.94 20.70 3.27
N PHE A 51 19.67 21.08 2.21
CA PHE A 51 20.05 22.47 1.99
C PHE A 51 18.91 23.28 1.40
N ASP A 52 18.80 24.54 1.82
CA ASP A 52 17.81 25.48 1.30
C ASP A 52 17.95 25.69 -0.22
N SER A 53 19.16 25.60 -0.77
CA SER A 53 19.39 25.64 -2.22
C SER A 53 18.76 24.45 -2.95
N GLU A 54 18.71 23.27 -2.33
CA GLU A 54 18.08 22.09 -2.92
C GLU A 54 16.56 22.20 -2.85
N VAL A 55 16.02 22.73 -1.75
CA VAL A 55 14.59 23.08 -1.63
C VAL A 55 14.18 24.01 -2.79
N VAL A 56 14.94 25.08 -3.02
CA VAL A 56 14.66 26.04 -4.11
C VAL A 56 14.71 25.37 -5.48
N LYS A 57 15.71 24.51 -5.74
CA LYS A 57 15.80 23.78 -7.02
C LYS A 57 14.60 22.87 -7.29
N ARG A 58 14.03 22.23 -6.27
CA ARG A 58 12.86 21.35 -6.43
C ARG A 58 11.59 22.13 -6.76
N VAL A 59 11.47 23.35 -6.25
CA VAL A 59 10.38 24.26 -6.61
C VAL A 59 10.61 24.81 -8.02
N GLU A 60 11.85 25.17 -8.36
CA GLU A 60 12.23 25.68 -9.68
C GLU A 60 12.00 24.65 -10.80
N SER A 61 12.31 23.38 -10.54
CA SER A 61 12.07 22.29 -11.49
C SER A 61 10.59 21.92 -11.64
N GLY A 62 9.71 22.45 -10.77
CA GLY A 62 8.30 22.10 -10.71
C GLY A 62 8.05 20.69 -10.15
N GLU A 63 9.05 20.02 -9.59
CA GLU A 63 8.86 18.75 -8.88
C GLU A 63 8.11 18.93 -7.55
N TRP A 64 8.20 20.14 -6.99
CA TRP A 64 7.44 20.55 -5.82
C TRP A 64 6.66 21.83 -6.11
N LEU A 65 5.37 21.79 -5.80
CA LEU A 65 4.42 22.87 -6.06
C LEU A 65 4.10 23.58 -4.76
N LEU A 66 4.11 24.91 -4.79
CA LEU A 66 3.54 25.72 -3.72
C LEU A 66 2.05 25.94 -4.02
N VAL A 67 1.20 25.56 -3.08
CA VAL A 67 -0.26 25.58 -3.24
C VAL A 67 -0.88 26.53 -2.22
N ARG A 68 -1.85 27.31 -2.71
CA ARG A 68 -2.67 28.25 -1.92
C ARG A 68 -3.60 27.48 -0.96
N ASP A 69 -3.92 28.04 0.20
CA ASP A 69 -4.80 27.38 1.19
C ASP A 69 -6.22 27.17 0.64
N GLU A 70 -6.60 28.00 -0.32
CA GLU A 70 -7.82 27.95 -1.11
C GLU A 70 -8.04 26.59 -1.78
N ALA A 71 -6.97 25.82 -2.04
CA ALA A 71 -7.07 24.45 -2.55
C ALA A 71 -7.81 23.51 -1.59
N TYR A 72 -7.79 23.82 -0.28
CA TYR A 72 -8.33 23.01 0.80
C TYR A 72 -9.55 23.64 1.48
N TYR A 73 -10.01 24.79 0.99
CA TYR A 73 -11.26 25.37 1.46
C TYR A 73 -12.41 24.45 1.04
N PHE A 74 -13.16 23.98 2.04
CA PHE A 74 -14.32 23.13 1.85
C PHE A 74 -15.40 23.93 1.08
N ASP A 75 -15.48 23.72 -0.23
CA ASP A 75 -16.62 24.17 -1.03
C ASP A 75 -17.77 23.20 -0.79
N GLY A 76 -18.67 23.57 0.14
CA GLY A 76 -19.68 22.70 0.76
C GLY A 76 -20.75 22.15 -0.20
N GLY A 77 -20.34 21.28 -1.12
CA GLY A 77 -21.22 20.62 -2.09
C GLY A 77 -20.54 19.61 -3.01
N GLN A 78 -19.21 19.49 -3.01
CA GLN A 78 -18.51 18.44 -3.75
C GLN A 78 -17.67 17.63 -2.77
N ILE A 79 -18.15 16.44 -2.42
CA ILE A 79 -17.25 15.36 -2.00
C ILE A 79 -16.43 15.08 -3.26
N ASP A 80 -15.26 15.71 -3.35
CA ASP A 80 -14.35 15.47 -4.45
C ASP A 80 -13.94 13.99 -4.35
N GLU A 81 -14.53 13.14 -5.20
CA GLU A 81 -14.16 11.72 -5.33
C GLU A 81 -12.64 11.57 -5.51
N SER A 82 -11.95 12.62 -5.98
CA SER A 82 -10.50 12.68 -6.07
C SER A 82 -9.81 12.57 -4.71
N VAL A 83 -10.33 13.14 -3.63
CA VAL A 83 -9.71 13.06 -2.29
C VAL A 83 -9.80 11.65 -1.72
N GLY A 84 -10.96 11.00 -1.90
CA GLY A 84 -11.15 9.59 -1.53
C GLY A 84 -10.25 8.65 -2.34
N ALA A 85 -10.18 8.86 -3.66
CA ALA A 85 -9.30 8.11 -4.55
C ALA A 85 -7.81 8.34 -4.22
N LYS A 86 -7.42 9.57 -3.86
CA LYS A 86 -6.04 9.91 -3.49
C LYS A 86 -5.60 9.33 -2.16
N LEU A 87 -6.48 9.34 -1.15
CA LEU A 87 -6.20 8.67 0.12
C LEU A 87 -6.04 7.16 -0.09
N PHE A 88 -6.84 6.59 -1.00
CA PHE A 88 -6.69 5.20 -1.38
C PHE A 88 -5.36 4.94 -2.11
N ASP A 89 -5.02 5.73 -3.13
CA ASP A 89 -3.78 5.59 -3.89
C ASP A 89 -2.54 5.80 -3.01
N HIS A 90 -2.55 6.80 -2.13
CA HIS A 90 -1.50 7.04 -1.15
C HIS A 90 -1.34 5.84 -0.19
N ARG A 91 -2.45 5.31 0.30
CA ARG A 91 -2.44 4.12 1.16
C ARG A 91 -1.92 2.89 0.44
N VAL A 92 -2.24 2.74 -0.85
CA VAL A 92 -1.70 1.67 -1.69
C VAL A 92 -0.20 1.83 -1.88
N MET A 93 0.31 3.04 -2.11
CA MET A 93 1.75 3.32 -2.22
C MET A 93 2.49 3.03 -0.92
N GLU A 94 1.97 3.45 0.24
CA GLU A 94 2.53 3.10 1.55
C GLU A 94 2.64 1.58 1.74
N LEU A 95 1.61 0.83 1.32
CA LEU A 95 1.59 -0.63 1.40
C LEU A 95 2.55 -1.31 0.41
N MET A 96 2.91 -0.65 -0.70
CA MET A 96 3.90 -1.16 -1.65
C MET A 96 5.33 -0.91 -1.17
N ASP A 97 5.59 0.25 -0.57
CA ASP A 97 6.90 0.62 -0.03
C ASP A 97 7.23 -0.13 1.27
N ALA A 98 6.25 -0.22 2.16
CA ALA A 98 6.35 -0.92 3.44
C ALA A 98 5.18 -1.88 3.62
N PRO A 99 5.17 -3.02 2.90
CA PRO A 99 4.12 -4.01 3.07
C PRO A 99 4.08 -4.43 4.53
N PRO A 100 2.90 -4.45 5.16
CA PRO A 100 2.78 -4.88 6.55
C PRO A 100 3.33 -6.31 6.65
N PRO A 101 3.98 -6.67 7.77
CA PRO A 101 4.51 -8.00 7.97
C PRO A 101 3.43 -9.04 7.67
N GLN A 102 3.57 -9.75 6.56
CA GLN A 102 2.62 -10.81 6.24
C GLN A 102 2.87 -11.94 7.24
N GLU A 103 1.84 -12.32 7.98
CA GLU A 103 1.90 -13.51 8.81
C GLU A 103 2.27 -14.71 7.92
N LYS A 104 3.49 -15.21 8.09
CA LYS A 104 3.96 -16.41 7.39
C LYS A 104 3.24 -17.61 7.99
N HIS A 105 2.05 -17.91 7.49
CA HIS A 105 1.38 -19.15 7.84
C HIS A 105 2.17 -20.30 7.20
N HIS A 106 2.85 -21.08 8.04
CA HIS A 106 3.48 -22.33 7.64
C HIS A 106 2.40 -23.36 7.28
N ARG A 107 1.87 -23.30 6.07
CA ARG A 107 0.90 -24.29 5.57
C ARG A 107 1.61 -25.53 5.05
N ARG A 108 1.11 -26.70 5.43
CA ARG A 108 1.55 -27.97 4.86
C ARG A 108 0.52 -28.39 3.82
N ILE A 109 0.99 -28.61 2.59
CA ILE A 109 0.14 -28.95 1.46
C ILE A 109 0.35 -30.40 1.04
N PHE A 110 -0.73 -31.08 0.67
CA PHE A 110 -0.70 -32.45 0.15
C PHE A 110 -1.44 -32.48 -1.18
N ARG A 111 -0.81 -33.03 -2.21
CA ARG A 111 -1.49 -33.29 -3.49
C ARG A 111 -2.23 -34.61 -3.40
N VAL A 112 -3.53 -34.57 -3.64
CA VAL A 112 -4.42 -35.74 -3.60
C VAL A 112 -4.74 -36.15 -5.03
N THR A 113 -4.36 -37.36 -5.40
CA THR A 113 -4.60 -37.92 -6.73
C THR A 113 -5.38 -39.22 -6.66
N ASP A 114 -6.09 -39.54 -7.74
CA ASP A 114 -6.68 -40.84 -7.95
C ASP A 114 -5.57 -41.88 -8.09
N SER A 115 -5.69 -43.01 -7.40
CA SER A 115 -4.65 -44.05 -7.38
C SER A 115 -4.63 -44.89 -8.67
N GLN A 116 -5.71 -44.89 -9.45
CA GLN A 116 -5.82 -45.63 -10.71
C GLN A 116 -5.45 -44.74 -11.90
N THR A 117 -5.91 -43.50 -11.93
CA THR A 117 -5.68 -42.59 -13.07
C THR A 117 -4.52 -41.62 -12.87
N GLY A 118 -4.10 -41.37 -11.63
CA GLY A 118 -3.10 -40.35 -11.29
C GLY A 118 -3.62 -38.91 -11.38
N GLU A 119 -4.87 -38.72 -11.78
CA GLU A 119 -5.47 -37.40 -11.92
C GLU A 119 -5.73 -36.73 -10.56
N PRO A 120 -5.62 -35.39 -10.46
CA PRO A 120 -5.90 -34.68 -9.22
C PRO A 120 -7.38 -34.84 -8.82
N LEU A 121 -7.61 -35.20 -7.56
CA LEU A 121 -8.96 -35.27 -7.01
C LEU A 121 -9.42 -33.88 -6.60
N ILE A 122 -10.06 -33.17 -7.52
CA ILE A 122 -10.59 -31.82 -7.34
C ILE A 122 -11.85 -31.86 -6.46
N ASN A 123 -12.01 -30.85 -5.59
CA ASN A 123 -13.20 -30.65 -4.78
C ASN A 123 -13.60 -31.91 -3.97
N ARG A 124 -12.62 -32.71 -3.54
CA ARG A 124 -12.84 -33.97 -2.83
C ARG A 124 -12.83 -33.73 -1.32
N GLY A 125 -13.85 -34.26 -0.64
CA GLY A 125 -13.92 -34.20 0.83
C GLY A 125 -12.76 -34.95 1.48
N TYR A 126 -12.15 -34.36 2.50
CA TYR A 126 -11.17 -35.04 3.34
C TYR A 126 -11.31 -34.61 4.80
N ILE A 127 -10.86 -35.48 5.69
CA ILE A 127 -10.71 -35.25 7.12
C ILE A 127 -9.22 -35.13 7.39
N ALA A 128 -8.79 -33.97 7.87
CA ALA A 128 -7.44 -33.75 8.36
C ALA A 128 -7.43 -33.86 9.88
N THR A 129 -6.49 -34.63 10.42
CA THR A 129 -6.20 -34.69 11.85
C THR A 129 -4.80 -34.15 12.09
N VAL A 130 -4.68 -33.17 12.97
CA VAL A 130 -3.42 -32.58 13.40
C VAL A 130 -3.38 -32.64 14.92
N GLU A 131 -2.42 -33.37 15.50
CA GLU A 131 -2.30 -33.53 16.97
C GLU A 131 -3.61 -33.99 17.66
N GLY A 132 -4.41 -34.80 16.96
CA GLY A 132 -5.70 -35.31 17.46
C GLY A 132 -6.91 -34.41 17.19
N GLU A 133 -6.72 -33.15 16.78
CA GLU A 133 -7.81 -32.28 16.36
C GLU A 133 -8.22 -32.58 14.91
N THR A 134 -9.51 -32.79 14.67
CA THR A 134 -10.03 -33.16 13.34
C THR A 134 -10.78 -32.01 12.68
N SER A 135 -10.53 -31.81 11.38
CA SER A 135 -11.28 -30.84 10.57
C SER A 135 -11.70 -31.44 9.24
N LYS A 136 -12.93 -31.15 8.82
CA LYS A 136 -13.49 -31.54 7.51
C LYS A 136 -13.26 -30.42 6.51
N ARG A 137 -12.65 -30.75 5.37
CA ARG A 137 -12.29 -29.78 4.32
C ARG A 137 -12.44 -30.42 2.93
N ARG A 138 -12.20 -29.64 1.88
CA ARG A 138 -12.21 -30.09 0.49
C ARG A 138 -10.92 -29.69 -0.20
N THR A 139 -10.46 -30.52 -1.14
CA THR A 139 -9.33 -30.18 -2.00
C THR A 139 -9.71 -29.05 -2.95
N ASP A 140 -8.73 -28.26 -3.37
CA ASP A 140 -8.95 -27.15 -4.28
C ASP A 140 -9.09 -27.59 -5.75
N VAL A 141 -9.13 -26.60 -6.65
CA VAL A 141 -9.30 -26.76 -8.10
C VAL A 141 -8.16 -27.52 -8.80
N ILE A 142 -7.04 -27.76 -8.11
CA ILE A 142 -5.90 -28.54 -8.61
C ILE A 142 -5.63 -29.79 -7.75
N GLY A 143 -6.56 -30.14 -6.85
CA GLY A 143 -6.46 -31.34 -6.02
C GLY A 143 -5.53 -31.22 -4.82
N ILE A 144 -5.28 -30.00 -4.31
CA ILE A 144 -4.44 -29.80 -3.12
C ILE A 144 -5.30 -29.76 -1.85
N ALA A 145 -4.89 -30.52 -0.86
CA ALA A 145 -5.35 -30.44 0.52
C ALA A 145 -4.45 -29.48 1.32
N HIS A 146 -5.06 -28.50 1.98
CA HIS A 146 -4.38 -27.45 2.74
C HIS A 146 -4.51 -27.72 4.24
N ILE A 147 -3.39 -27.99 4.91
CA ILE A 147 -3.30 -28.12 6.37
C ILE A 147 -2.72 -26.81 6.94
N PRO A 148 -3.51 -26.02 7.70
CA PRO A 148 -3.03 -24.78 8.29
C PRO A 148 -2.07 -25.04 9.45
N ALA A 149 -0.88 -24.43 9.40
CA ALA A 149 0.03 -24.22 10.53
C ALA A 149 0.20 -25.38 11.53
N PRO A 150 0.49 -26.62 11.09
CA PRO A 150 0.83 -27.68 12.04
C PRO A 150 2.14 -27.32 12.76
N PRO A 151 2.25 -27.54 14.08
CA PRO A 151 3.52 -27.41 14.80
C PRO A 151 4.64 -28.20 14.12
N GLU A 152 5.89 -27.77 14.26
CA GLU A 152 7.02 -28.52 13.72
C GLU A 152 7.07 -29.92 14.34
N GLY A 153 7.12 -30.95 13.49
CA GLY A 153 7.07 -32.35 13.94
C GLY A 153 5.67 -32.90 14.23
N ALA A 154 4.60 -32.13 14.04
CA ALA A 154 3.24 -32.59 14.32
C ALA A 154 2.84 -33.81 13.47
N LYS A 155 2.12 -34.74 14.10
CA LYS A 155 1.55 -35.91 13.45
C LYS A 155 0.29 -35.50 12.69
N ILE A 156 0.38 -35.59 11.36
CA ILE A 156 -0.71 -35.27 10.44
C ILE A 156 -1.23 -36.58 9.84
N SER A 157 -2.53 -36.82 9.93
CA SER A 157 -3.22 -37.86 9.15
C SER A 157 -4.31 -37.25 8.28
N LEU A 158 -4.40 -37.74 7.05
CA LEU A 158 -5.39 -37.29 6.07
C LEU A 158 -6.21 -38.47 5.59
N HIS A 159 -7.53 -38.39 5.73
CA HIS A 159 -8.45 -39.39 5.21
C HIS A 159 -9.33 -38.75 4.13
N VAL A 160 -9.16 -39.19 2.89
CA VAL A 160 -10.01 -38.79 1.76
C VAL A 160 -11.35 -39.52 1.88
N VAL A 161 -12.46 -38.78 1.88
CA VAL A 161 -13.81 -39.35 2.01
C VAL A 161 -14.30 -39.73 0.60
N PRO A 162 -14.89 -40.92 0.41
CA PRO A 162 -15.58 -41.26 -0.84
C PRO A 162 -16.75 -40.30 -1.06
N ASN A 163 -17.07 -40.03 -2.34
CA ASN A 163 -18.25 -39.23 -2.68
C ASN A 163 -19.54 -39.99 -2.34
#